data_AF-A0A2V6GXH4-F1
#
_entry.id   AF-A0A2V6GXH4-F1
#
_cell.length_a   1.000
_cell.length_b   1.000
_cell.length_c   1.000
_cell.angle_alpha   90.00
_cell.angle_beta   90.00
_cell.angle_gamma   90.00
#
_symmetry.space_group_name_H-M   'P 1'
#
loop_
_entity.id
_entity.type
_entity.pdbx_description
1 polymer ?
#
loop_
_entity_poly.entity_id
_entity_poly.type
_entity_poly.pdbx_seq_one_letter_code
_entity_poly.pdbx_strand_id
1 'polypeptide(L)' 'MTAAQVNGTWKSKGGEFKIWALSQKMLQVEFSGTYEYKSPEGPNVNTGEGRGVASIEGDTAIFKPDLPKTNARSR' A
#
# COMPACT_ATOMS: atom_id res chain seq x y z
N MET A 1 -20.26 4.56 8.43
CA MET A 1 -19.22 3.57 8.77
C MET A 1 -18.45 4.07 9.99
N THR A 2 -18.03 3.18 10.89
CA THR A 2 -17.13 3.55 11.99
C THR A 2 -15.74 2.96 11.77
N ALA A 3 -14.70 3.67 12.18
CA ALA A 3 -13.29 3.31 11.97
C ALA A 3 -12.89 1.90 12.42
N ALA A 4 -13.57 1.33 13.42
CA ALA A 4 -13.28 -0.03 13.88
C ALA A 4 -13.62 -1.11 12.83
N GLN A 5 -14.43 -0.82 11.81
CA GLN A 5 -14.88 -1.82 10.83
C GLN A 5 -13.87 -2.13 9.72
N VAL A 6 -12.78 -1.35 9.57
CA VAL A 6 -11.90 -1.44 8.39
C VAL A 6 -10.49 -1.98 8.68
N ASN A 7 -10.19 -2.36 9.92
CA ASN A 7 -8.91 -2.97 10.25
C ASN A 7 -8.81 -4.36 9.62
N GLY A 8 -7.73 -4.64 8.89
CA GLY A 8 -7.56 -5.94 8.27
C GLY A 8 -6.21 -6.13 7.62
N THR A 9 -5.89 -7.40 7.37
CA THR A 9 -4.75 -7.81 6.56
C THR A 9 -5.25 -8.83 5.54
N TRP A 10 -5.07 -8.51 4.26
CA TRP A 10 -5.46 -9.36 3.15
C TRP A 10 -4.19 -9.85 2.48
N LYS A 11 -4.03 -11.17 2.40
CA LYS A 11 -2.85 -11.81 1.83
C LYS A 11 -3.24 -12.61 0.60
N SER A 12 -2.37 -12.58 -0.40
CA SER A 12 -2.43 -13.44 -1.58
C SER A 12 -1.03 -13.97 -1.88
N LYS A 13 -0.91 -14.88 -2.86
CA LYS A 13 0.40 -15.39 -3.29
C LYS A 13 1.33 -14.26 -3.76
N GLY A 14 0.77 -13.21 -4.36
CA GLY A 14 1.53 -12.10 -4.96
C GLY A 14 1.58 -10.84 -4.10
N GLY A 15 1.17 -10.87 -2.83
CA GLY A 15 1.26 -9.66 -2.01
C GLY A 15 0.40 -9.64 -0.76
N GLU A 16 0.57 -8.56 -0.01
CA GLU A 16 -0.10 -8.28 1.25
C GLU A 16 -0.62 -6.84 1.24
N PHE A 17 -1.86 -6.66 1.73
CA PHE A 17 -2.49 -5.37 1.93
C PHE A 17 -2.90 -5.25 3.39
N LYS A 18 -2.56 -4.15 4.05
CA LYS A 18 -2.91 -3.87 5.43
C LYS A 18 -3.61 -2.52 5.53
N ILE A 19 -4.69 -2.52 6.30
CA ILE A 19 -5.43 -1.30 6.67
C ILE A 19 -5.60 -1.30 8.17
N TRP A 20 -5.36 -0.17 8.80
CA TRP A 20 -5.85 0.08 10.15
C TRP A 20 -6.28 1.53 10.32
N ALA A 21 -7.33 1.73 11.09
CA ALA A 21 -7.85 3.04 11.38
C ALA A 21 -6.95 3.78 12.37
N LEU A 22 -6.60 5.01 12.00
CA LEU A 22 -5.93 5.99 12.85
C LEU A 22 -6.95 6.88 13.57
N SER A 23 -8.10 7.15 12.94
CA SER A 23 -9.24 7.86 13.52
C SER A 23 -10.53 7.54 12.74
N GLN A 24 -11.68 8.11 13.13
CA GLN A 24 -12.96 7.95 12.41
C GLN A 24 -12.91 8.26 10.91
N LYS A 25 -11.96 9.09 10.45
CA LYS A 25 -11.83 9.52 9.05
C LYS A 25 -10.44 9.27 8.45
N MET A 26 -9.53 8.63 9.17
CA MET A 26 -8.15 8.44 8.71
C MET A 26 -7.73 6.99 8.86
N LEU A 27 -7.11 6.44 7.82
CA LEU A 27 -6.61 5.08 7.75
C LEU A 27 -5.11 5.12 7.45
N GLN A 28 -4.35 4.23 8.07
CA GLN A 28 -3.03 3.87 7.57
C GLN A 28 -3.22 2.73 6.57
N VAL A 29 -2.57 2.87 5.41
CA VAL A 29 -2.58 1.87 4.35
C VAL A 29 -1.15 1.47 4.05
N GLU A 30 -0.92 0.17 3.98
CA GLU A 30 0.34 -0.43 3.56
C GLU A 30 0.06 -1.56 2.58
N PHE A 31 0.82 -1.63 1.51
CA PHE A 31 0.80 -2.76 0.60
C PHE A 31 2.19 -3.12 0.11
N SER A 32 2.39 -4.40 -0.12
CA SER A 32 3.54 -4.94 -0.83
C SER A 32 3.07 -6.01 -1.81
N GLY A 33 3.71 -6.07 -2.97
CA GLY A 33 3.32 -7.00 -4.03
C GLY A 33 4.51 -7.44 -4.86
N THR A 34 4.40 -8.66 -5.37
CA THR A 34 5.31 -9.24 -6.34
C THR A 34 4.52 -9.74 -7.54
N TYR A 35 5.04 -9.49 -8.72
CA TYR A 35 4.51 -10.01 -9.97
C TYR A 35 5.61 -10.78 -10.68
N GLU A 36 5.51 -12.11 -10.64
CA GLU A 36 6.41 -13.02 -11.33
C GLU A 36 5.99 -13.17 -12.79
N TYR A 37 6.96 -13.12 -13.70
CA TYR A 37 6.73 -13.31 -15.13
C TYR A 37 7.94 -13.97 -15.78
N LYS A 38 7.76 -14.52 -16.98
CA LYS A 38 8.84 -15.10 -17.78
C LYS A 38 9.27 -14.11 -18.85
N SER A 39 10.57 -13.95 -19.01
CA SER A 39 11.21 -13.18 -20.08
C SER A 39 12.08 -14.11 -20.95
N PRO A 40 12.56 -13.66 -22.12
CA PRO A 40 13.54 -14.41 -22.91
C PRO A 40 14.82 -14.75 -22.13
N GLU A 41 15.22 -13.93 -21.15
CA GLU A 41 16.41 -14.18 -20.33
C GLU A 41 16.15 -15.12 -19.13
N GLY A 42 14.90 -15.50 -18.88
CA GLY A 42 14.50 -16.37 -17.77
C GLY A 42 13.35 -15.80 -16.90
N PRO A 43 13.06 -16.46 -15.76
CA PRO A 43 12.08 -15.95 -14.78
C PRO A 43 12.52 -14.60 -14.22
N ASN A 44 11.58 -13.66 -14.16
CA ASN A 44 11.76 -12.32 -13.61
C ASN A 44 10.65 -12.00 -12.61
N VAL A 45 10.88 -10.99 -11.77
CA VAL A 45 9.91 -10.52 -10.77
C VAL A 45 9.92 -9.00 -10.69
N ASN A 46 8.75 -8.40 -10.80
CA ASN A 46 8.54 -7.00 -10.43
C ASN A 46 8.10 -6.95 -8.97
N THR A 47 8.65 -6.02 -8.20
CA THR A 47 8.20 -5.76 -6.82
C THR A 47 7.62 -4.36 -6.73
N GLY A 48 6.69 -4.16 -5.81
CA GLY A 48 6.08 -2.87 -5.55
C GLY A 48 5.65 -2.77 -4.09
N GLU A 49 5.87 -1.61 -3.50
CA GLU A 49 5.48 -1.31 -2.13
C GLU A 49 4.85 0.07 -2.08
N GLY A 50 3.93 0.28 -1.15
CA GLY A 50 3.35 1.59 -0.89
C GLY A 50 2.86 1.69 0.54
N ARG A 51 3.04 2.87 1.12
CA ARG A 51 2.65 3.20 2.48
C ARG A 51 2.14 4.63 2.50
N GLY A 52 1.17 4.92 3.35
CA GLY A 52 0.68 6.29 3.54
C GLY A 52 -0.63 6.35 4.32
N VAL A 53 -1.12 7.57 4.52
CA VAL A 53 -2.39 7.84 5.18
C VAL A 53 -3.47 8.09 4.14
N ALA A 54 -4.63 7.46 4.32
CA ALA A 54 -5.82 7.68 3.51
C ALA A 54 -6.90 8.42 4.31
N SER A 55 -7.59 9.35 3.67
CA SER A 55 -8.76 10.06 4.23
C SER A 55 -10.06 9.44 3.75
N ILE A 56 -11.04 9.30 4.64
CA ILE A 56 -12.38 8.83 4.30
C ILE A 56 -13.27 10.02 3.92
N GLU A 57 -13.80 9.98 2.71
CA GLU A 57 -14.74 10.93 2.12
C GLU A 57 -16.02 10.17 1.76
N GLY A 58 -17.05 10.27 2.63
CA GLY A 58 -18.28 9.48 2.49
C GLY A 58 -18.02 8.00 2.74
N ASP A 59 -18.20 7.18 1.69
CA ASP A 59 -17.94 5.74 1.67
C ASP A 59 -16.59 5.37 1.02
N THR A 60 -15.85 6.37 0.55
CA THR A 60 -14.63 6.19 -0.23
C THR A 60 -13.41 6.61 0.58
N ALA A 61 -12.31 5.84 0.51
CA ALA A 61 -11.03 6.22 1.10
C ALA A 61 -10.05 6.69 0.01
N ILE A 62 -9.53 7.91 0.15
CA ILE A 62 -8.56 8.51 -0.77
C ILE A 62 -7.16 8.31 -0.21
N PHE A 63 -6.38 7.45 -0.87
CA PHE A 63 -5.01 7.14 -0.49
C PHE A 63 -4.01 7.90 -1.36
N LYS A 64 -3.03 8.56 -0.72
CA LYS A 64 -1.87 9.14 -1.37
C LYS A 64 -0.62 8.47 -0.80
N PRO A 65 0.12 7.67 -1.59
CA PRO A 65 1.31 7.02 -1.10
C PRO A 65 2.39 8.06 -0.79
N ASP A 66 3.18 7.77 0.23
CA ASP A 66 4.40 8.50 0.52
C ASP A 66 5.31 8.40 -0.70
N LEU A 67 5.83 9.55 -1.16
CA LEU A 67 6.84 9.55 -2.20
C LEU A 67 8.08 8.81 -1.68
N PRO A 68 8.84 8.12 -2.55
CA PRO A 68 10.13 7.57 -2.18
C PRO A 68 10.95 8.69 -1.54
N LYS A 69 11.57 8.41 -0.38
CA LYS A 69 12.53 9.34 0.21
C LYS A 69 13.71 9.46 -0.77
N THR A 70 13.65 10.44 -1.67
CA THR A 70 14.81 10.85 -2.45
C THR A 70 15.78 11.45 -1.44
N ASN A 71 16.77 10.66 -1.04
CA ASN A 71 17.96 11.22 -0.41
C ASN A 71 18.63 12.07 -1.48
N ALA A 72 18.25 13.35 -1.57
CA ALA A 72 19.00 14.35 -2.29
C ALA A 72 20.37 14.44 -1.61
N ARG A 73 21.32 13.61 -2.05
CA ARG A 73 22.72 13.84 -1.76
C ARG A 73 23.07 15.14 -2.49
N SER A 74 23.04 16.24 -1.76
CA SER A 74 23.72 17.45 -2.18
C SER A 74 25.23 17.16 -2.18
N ARG A 75 25.84 17.20 -3.37
CA ARG A 75 27.21 17.59 -3.73
C ARG A 75 27.75 16.71 -4.84
#